data_AF-A0A373NPL7-F1
#
_entry.id   AF-A0A373NPL7-F1
#
_cell.length_a   1.000
_cell.length_b   1.000
_cell.length_c   1.000
_cell.angle_alpha   90.00
_cell.angle_beta   90.00
_cell.angle_gamma   90.00
#
_symmetry.space_group_name_H-M   'P 1'
#
loop_
_entity.id
_entity.type
_entity.pdbx_description
1 polymer ?
#
loop_
_entity_poly.entity_id
_entity_poly.type
_entity_poly.pdbx_seq_one_letter_code
_entity_poly.pdbx_strand_id
1 'polypeptide(L)'
;MYRVQVDDPDFWSIYENTDKPYANNAKWIEGGKEDTATVTVSRNETYLEKSGKQEVSTSGANTERVTYTIDINKKRVNLNPAKDKIKLTDHFTTVKNATAALESATVKKIEQDGTETEVSESDYRLETSAKPIDSEKTEYEIVLTVDDATYYKFTYTYKIDTSEVKESDFPLKLENTASIVGKWTEPDKVSYNKVNGWVKLSADGVLKIRKVEKGKEQTTLHGAEFTLYRYEDGDWKLFKKNVTPQNGELTYTPGTSSSCTVNNFGAHKLMKLVETEAPAGHTLDATPLYFIWRTDADPSDSSLAPGKQQEIFADAIGKTGDTSAKSVQDGNTTVNYDEVTYYGFGKTYEQTIRNAKQQIVLQKVWKDEAGHILTVAPISSINVTVYQIDSTGTETKQGDYKLSASDGDGWTKTISVQAGYTYRVEETDIQSGYSVTYTRNFNDNDVMEKGSGYVDGDTARIVNRKLPTSLKVKKLWKDPDGNYKTEDLPDSITLQLYTIGKDGQKTKVENATITLPQDGKWEYTFTNLDPTAHYVVEEASVSGYTVSYDYPDGTSETTGTLPGATVIITNTEASTYELPSTGSPGGTVPYTAGGAAIALAAVLCGYNSRRKRKRGGE
;
A
#
# COMPACT_ATOMS: atom_id res chain seq x y z
N MET A 1 -3.50 -33.66 -31.35
CA MET A 1 -3.82 -32.80 -30.19
C MET A 1 -2.49 -32.33 -29.62
N TYR A 2 -2.18 -31.04 -29.75
CA TYR A 2 -1.01 -30.47 -29.09
C TYR A 2 -1.33 -30.21 -27.62
N ARG A 3 -0.40 -30.50 -26.72
CA ARG A 3 -0.45 -30.13 -25.31
C ARG A 3 0.78 -29.29 -25.01
N VAL A 4 0.58 -28.18 -24.33
CA VAL A 4 1.65 -27.26 -23.90
C VAL A 4 1.61 -27.22 -22.39
N GLN A 5 2.78 -27.39 -21.76
CA GLN A 5 2.96 -27.09 -20.34
C GLN A 5 3.38 -25.62 -20.26
N VAL A 6 2.65 -24.83 -19.48
CA VAL A 6 3.01 -23.44 -19.19
C VAL A 6 3.75 -23.44 -17.86
N ASP A 7 5.00 -22.99 -17.90
CA ASP A 7 5.78 -22.64 -16.71
C ASP A 7 5.98 -21.12 -16.74
N ASP A 8 5.50 -20.45 -15.70
CA ASP A 8 5.42 -18.98 -15.60
C ASP A 8 5.59 -18.58 -14.12
N PRO A 9 6.76 -18.88 -13.53
CA PRO A 9 7.00 -18.64 -12.12
C PRO A 9 6.99 -17.15 -11.81
N ASP A 10 7.43 -16.29 -12.74
CA ASP A 10 7.44 -14.84 -12.56
C ASP A 10 6.03 -14.28 -12.30
N PHE A 11 5.00 -14.82 -12.95
CA PHE A 11 3.62 -14.43 -12.67
C PHE A 11 3.00 -15.17 -11.48
N TRP A 12 3.19 -16.49 -11.36
CA TRP A 12 2.49 -17.28 -10.33
C TRP A 12 3.16 -17.29 -8.95
N SER A 13 4.42 -16.85 -8.84
CA SER A 13 5.08 -16.59 -7.55
C SER A 13 4.55 -15.33 -6.86
N ILE A 14 4.06 -14.35 -7.64
CA ILE A 14 3.31 -13.20 -7.14
C ILE A 14 1.93 -13.70 -6.71
N TYR A 15 1.76 -13.94 -5.41
CA TYR A 15 0.54 -14.53 -4.86
C TYR A 15 -0.69 -13.64 -5.03
N GLU A 16 -0.55 -12.31 -5.20
CA GLU A 16 -1.66 -11.42 -5.50
C GLU A 16 -2.34 -11.73 -6.86
N ASN A 17 -1.70 -12.51 -7.74
CA ASN A 17 -2.24 -12.89 -9.03
C ASN A 17 -3.18 -14.10 -8.94
N THR A 18 -4.46 -13.89 -9.29
CA THR A 18 -5.50 -14.93 -9.29
C THR A 18 -5.70 -15.62 -10.63
N ASP A 19 -5.56 -14.89 -11.74
CA ASP A 19 -5.99 -15.29 -13.08
C ASP A 19 -5.04 -14.79 -14.17
N LYS A 20 -4.74 -15.62 -15.17
CA LYS A 20 -3.99 -15.19 -16.38
C LYS A 20 -4.48 -15.86 -17.66
N PRO A 21 -4.77 -15.07 -18.72
CA PRO A 21 -4.97 -15.62 -20.06
C PRO A 21 -3.64 -15.96 -20.71
N TYR A 22 -3.55 -17.17 -21.27
CA TYR A 22 -2.46 -17.63 -22.12
C TYR A 22 -2.96 -17.83 -23.54
N ALA A 23 -2.38 -17.09 -24.48
CA ALA A 23 -2.68 -17.19 -25.90
C ALA A 23 -1.66 -18.10 -26.60
N ASN A 24 -2.16 -19.11 -27.30
CA ASN A 24 -1.38 -19.95 -28.22
C ASN A 24 -1.69 -19.52 -29.66
N ASN A 25 -0.68 -19.08 -30.39
CA ASN A 25 -0.81 -18.58 -31.75
C ASN A 25 -0.28 -19.63 -32.75
N ALA A 26 -1.10 -19.98 -33.74
CA ALA A 26 -0.74 -20.90 -34.81
C ALA A 26 -0.63 -20.15 -36.14
N LYS A 27 0.43 -20.43 -36.91
CA LYS A 27 0.65 -19.88 -38.25
C LYS A 27 0.95 -20.99 -39.24
N TRP A 28 0.29 -20.95 -40.39
CA TRP A 28 0.48 -21.90 -41.47
C TRP A 28 1.31 -21.26 -42.59
N ILE A 29 2.42 -21.91 -42.95
CA ILE A 29 3.32 -21.47 -44.03
C ILE A 29 2.55 -21.43 -45.35
N GLU A 30 1.72 -22.44 -45.61
CA GLU A 30 0.89 -22.53 -46.82
C GLU A 30 -0.36 -21.66 -46.69
N GLY A 31 -0.48 -20.64 -47.55
CA GLY A 31 -1.62 -19.72 -47.59
C GLY A 31 -1.60 -18.60 -46.54
N GLY A 32 -0.55 -18.48 -45.72
CA GLY A 32 -0.32 -17.33 -44.84
C GLY A 32 -1.38 -17.09 -43.77
N LYS A 33 -2.08 -18.15 -43.33
CA LYS A 33 -3.14 -18.05 -42.31
C LYS A 33 -2.55 -18.04 -40.90
N GLU A 34 -3.26 -17.37 -40.00
CA GLU A 34 -2.95 -17.27 -38.57
C GLU A 34 -4.24 -17.49 -37.76
N ASP A 35 -4.13 -18.04 -36.56
CA ASP A 35 -5.23 -18.26 -35.62
C ASP A 35 -4.72 -18.23 -34.16
N THR A 36 -5.57 -17.88 -33.21
CA THR A 36 -5.21 -17.72 -31.79
C THR A 36 -6.23 -18.40 -30.89
N ALA A 37 -5.78 -19.33 -30.06
CA ALA A 37 -6.58 -19.94 -29.00
C ALA A 37 -6.11 -19.43 -27.63
N THR A 38 -7.04 -18.91 -26.82
CA THR A 38 -6.75 -18.40 -25.46
C THR A 38 -7.37 -19.29 -24.39
N VAL A 39 -6.60 -19.60 -23.35
CA VAL A 39 -7.08 -20.27 -22.13
C VAL A 39 -6.78 -19.40 -20.92
N THR A 40 -7.76 -19.21 -20.03
CA THR A 40 -7.52 -18.56 -18.73
C THR A 40 -7.24 -19.62 -17.69
N VAL A 41 -6.13 -19.48 -16.98
CA VAL A 41 -5.77 -20.29 -15.81
C VAL A 41 -6.09 -19.49 -14.56
N SER A 42 -6.76 -20.12 -13.59
CA SER A 42 -7.28 -19.50 -12.36
C SER A 42 -6.85 -20.29 -11.11
N ARG A 43 -6.47 -19.58 -10.04
CA ARG A 43 -6.11 -20.18 -8.75
C ARG A 43 -7.38 -20.65 -8.03
N ASN A 44 -7.64 -21.96 -8.07
CA ASN A 44 -8.96 -22.49 -7.71
C ASN A 44 -9.21 -22.75 -6.21
N GLU A 45 -8.18 -22.96 -5.39
CA GLU A 45 -8.36 -23.25 -3.97
C GLU A 45 -8.83 -22.02 -3.15
N THR A 46 -9.81 -22.22 -2.28
CA THR A 46 -10.23 -21.26 -1.25
C THR A 46 -9.58 -21.63 0.07
N TYR A 47 -8.66 -20.79 0.55
CA TYR A 47 -7.95 -21.03 1.82
C TYR A 47 -8.67 -20.44 3.04
N LEU A 48 -9.94 -20.04 2.88
CA LEU A 48 -10.79 -19.48 3.92
C LEU A 48 -12.06 -20.31 4.05
N GLU A 49 -12.46 -20.57 5.29
CA GLU A 49 -13.82 -20.98 5.63
C GLU A 49 -14.41 -19.92 6.57
N LYS A 50 -15.49 -19.27 6.12
CA LYS A 50 -16.15 -18.17 6.84
C LYS A 50 -17.51 -18.62 7.35
N SER A 51 -17.86 -18.20 8.56
CA SER A 51 -19.19 -18.38 9.14
C SER A 51 -19.56 -17.20 10.05
N GLY A 52 -20.85 -16.98 10.25
CA GLY A 52 -21.36 -15.87 11.01
C GLY A 52 -22.69 -16.19 11.68
N LYS A 53 -22.96 -15.54 12.81
CA LYS A 53 -24.22 -15.70 13.56
C LYS A 53 -24.53 -14.44 14.36
N GLN A 54 -25.82 -14.13 14.48
CA GLN A 54 -26.30 -13.25 15.55
C GLN A 54 -26.13 -13.99 16.89
N GLU A 55 -25.60 -13.30 17.90
CA GLU A 55 -25.51 -13.83 19.26
C GLU A 55 -26.88 -13.82 19.94
N VAL A 56 -27.13 -14.82 20.79
CA VAL A 56 -28.29 -14.88 21.69
C VAL A 56 -27.84 -14.77 23.13
N SER A 57 -28.61 -14.04 23.92
CA SER A 57 -28.41 -13.90 25.37
C SER A 57 -28.65 -15.22 26.10
N THR A 58 -28.26 -15.29 27.37
CA THR A 58 -28.47 -16.46 28.24
C THR A 58 -29.94 -16.85 28.43
N SER A 59 -30.89 -15.94 28.17
CA SER A 59 -32.33 -16.19 28.17
C SER A 59 -32.89 -16.62 26.80
N GLY A 60 -32.05 -16.76 25.78
CA GLY A 60 -32.43 -17.13 24.41
C GLY A 60 -32.96 -15.97 23.55
N ALA A 61 -32.98 -14.73 24.07
CA ALA A 61 -33.34 -13.56 23.27
C ALA A 61 -32.18 -13.09 22.38
N ASN A 62 -32.48 -12.70 21.15
CA ASN A 62 -31.50 -12.13 20.21
C ASN A 62 -30.82 -10.89 20.79
N THR A 63 -29.53 -10.72 20.50
CA THR A 63 -28.75 -9.54 20.88
C THR A 63 -28.39 -8.70 19.66
N GLU A 64 -27.86 -7.50 19.93
CA GLU A 64 -27.32 -6.59 18.91
C GLU A 64 -26.00 -7.06 18.28
N ARG A 65 -25.43 -8.17 18.77
CA ARG A 65 -24.10 -8.64 18.42
C ARG A 65 -24.15 -9.70 17.31
N VAL A 66 -23.23 -9.59 16.35
CA VAL A 66 -23.02 -10.55 15.25
C VAL A 66 -21.56 -10.95 15.24
N THR A 67 -21.30 -12.21 15.59
CA THR A 67 -19.96 -12.80 15.55
C THR A 67 -19.72 -13.43 14.19
N TYR A 68 -18.58 -13.10 13.58
CA TYR A 68 -18.01 -13.82 12.44
C TYR A 68 -16.76 -14.59 12.89
N THR A 69 -16.55 -15.76 12.29
CA THR A 69 -15.34 -16.56 12.43
C THR A 69 -14.84 -16.95 11.05
N ILE A 70 -13.55 -16.72 10.81
CA ILE A 70 -12.84 -17.13 9.61
C ILE A 70 -11.72 -18.07 10.03
N ASP A 71 -11.79 -19.32 9.56
CA ASP A 71 -10.64 -20.21 9.59
C ASP A 71 -9.76 -19.93 8.37
N ILE A 72 -8.48 -19.65 8.59
CA ILE A 72 -7.51 -19.18 7.61
C ILE A 72 -6.43 -20.25 7.42
N ASN A 73 -6.26 -20.72 6.18
CA ASN A 73 -5.21 -21.66 5.77
C ASN A 73 -5.16 -22.95 6.62
N LYS A 74 -6.31 -23.64 6.78
CA LYS A 74 -6.41 -24.93 7.51
C LYS A 74 -5.35 -25.96 7.13
N LYS A 75 -5.00 -25.99 5.84
CA LYS A 75 -4.03 -26.93 5.25
C LYS A 75 -2.56 -26.56 5.53
N ARG A 76 -2.27 -25.38 6.09
CA ARG A 76 -0.91 -24.87 6.37
C ARG A 76 -0.03 -24.81 5.10
N VAL A 77 -0.63 -24.45 3.97
CA VAL A 77 0.07 -24.34 2.69
C VAL A 77 0.84 -23.03 2.65
N ASN A 78 2.03 -23.01 2.06
CA ASN A 78 2.70 -21.77 1.69
C ASN A 78 1.95 -21.16 0.49
N LEU A 79 1.06 -20.20 0.77
CA LEU A 79 0.22 -19.50 -0.20
C LEU A 79 0.98 -18.41 -0.95
N ASN A 80 2.04 -17.90 -0.34
CA ASN A 80 2.86 -16.80 -0.78
C ASN A 80 4.36 -17.17 -0.74
N PRO A 81 4.86 -17.93 -1.74
CA PRO A 81 6.26 -18.34 -1.78
C PRO A 81 7.27 -17.17 -1.83
N ALA A 82 6.81 -15.95 -2.11
CA ALA A 82 7.61 -14.74 -2.23
C ALA A 82 7.52 -13.79 -1.01
N LYS A 83 6.66 -14.05 0.00
CA LYS A 83 6.66 -13.35 1.30
C LYS A 83 6.10 -14.28 2.39
N ASP A 84 6.76 -14.32 3.54
CA ASP A 84 6.39 -15.11 4.72
C ASP A 84 5.04 -14.72 5.37
N LYS A 85 4.41 -13.62 4.93
CA LYS A 85 3.12 -13.15 5.42
C LYS A 85 2.02 -13.24 4.36
N ILE A 86 0.81 -13.53 4.80
CA ILE A 86 -0.44 -13.48 4.02
C ILE A 86 -1.34 -12.36 4.51
N LYS A 87 -2.02 -11.69 3.58
CA LYS A 87 -3.05 -10.68 3.85
C LYS A 87 -4.43 -11.24 3.54
N LEU A 88 -5.29 -11.23 4.55
CA LEU A 88 -6.73 -11.37 4.44
C LEU A 88 -7.39 -9.98 4.42
N THR A 89 -8.40 -9.81 3.57
CA THR A 89 -9.31 -8.67 3.58
C THR A 89 -10.74 -9.19 3.78
N ASP A 90 -11.50 -8.56 4.67
CA ASP A 90 -12.92 -8.83 4.94
C ASP A 90 -13.74 -7.58 4.62
N HIS A 91 -14.86 -7.72 3.90
CA HIS A 91 -15.82 -6.66 3.64
C HIS A 91 -17.18 -7.02 4.20
N PHE A 92 -17.61 -6.26 5.20
CA PHE A 92 -18.95 -6.30 5.79
C PHE A 92 -19.74 -5.08 5.32
N THR A 93 -20.93 -5.26 4.74
CA THR A 93 -21.80 -4.15 4.32
C THR A 93 -23.07 -4.12 5.15
N THR A 94 -23.39 -2.98 5.74
CA THR A 94 -24.67 -2.80 6.44
C THR A 94 -25.85 -2.68 5.47
N VAL A 95 -27.03 -3.07 5.95
CA VAL A 95 -28.30 -2.79 5.26
C VAL A 95 -28.71 -1.33 5.43
N LYS A 96 -29.71 -0.91 4.65
CA LYS A 96 -30.33 0.42 4.72
C LYS A 96 -30.59 0.84 6.17
N ASN A 97 -30.05 2.00 6.55
CA ASN A 97 -30.17 2.64 7.86
C ASN A 97 -29.54 1.86 9.05
N ALA A 98 -28.81 0.76 8.81
CA ALA A 98 -28.07 0.07 9.86
C ALA A 98 -26.61 0.55 9.91
N THR A 99 -26.06 0.65 11.12
CA THR A 99 -24.65 1.02 11.36
C THR A 99 -23.99 -0.04 12.25
N ALA A 100 -22.67 -0.14 12.25
CA ALA A 100 -21.95 -1.16 13.00
C ALA A 100 -20.66 -0.66 13.66
N ALA A 101 -20.34 -1.22 14.82
CA ALA A 101 -19.09 -1.02 15.55
C ALA A 101 -18.41 -2.36 15.86
N LEU A 102 -17.09 -2.45 15.71
CA LEU A 102 -16.34 -3.66 16.02
C LEU A 102 -16.05 -3.68 17.51
N GLU A 103 -16.70 -4.61 18.22
CA GLU A 103 -16.65 -4.69 19.67
C GLU A 103 -15.46 -5.54 20.16
N SER A 104 -15.03 -6.50 19.34
CA SER A 104 -13.87 -7.35 19.60
C SER A 104 -13.35 -7.96 18.32
N ALA A 105 -12.02 -8.15 18.22
CA ALA A 105 -11.38 -8.96 17.20
C ALA A 105 -10.20 -9.72 17.82
N THR A 106 -10.16 -11.04 17.65
CA THR A 106 -9.17 -11.93 18.24
C THR A 106 -8.57 -12.85 17.18
N VAL A 107 -7.24 -12.94 17.17
CA VAL A 107 -6.50 -13.85 16.29
C VAL A 107 -5.95 -14.97 17.16
N LYS A 108 -6.30 -16.21 16.81
CA LYS A 108 -5.75 -17.41 17.43
C LYS A 108 -5.04 -18.26 16.39
N LYS A 109 -3.90 -18.82 16.76
CA LYS A 109 -3.25 -19.88 16.00
C LYS A 109 -3.83 -21.22 16.44
N ILE A 110 -4.01 -22.12 15.48
CA ILE A 110 -4.45 -23.49 15.74
C ILE A 110 -3.24 -24.40 15.55
N GLU A 111 -2.82 -25.10 16.59
CA GLU A 111 -1.68 -26.02 16.53
C GLU A 111 -2.05 -27.37 15.86
N GLN A 112 -1.07 -28.24 15.61
CA GLN A 112 -1.30 -29.50 14.89
C GLN A 112 -2.21 -30.49 15.65
N ASP A 113 -2.22 -30.41 16.97
CA ASP A 113 -3.10 -31.19 17.85
C ASP A 113 -4.52 -30.59 17.99
N GLY A 114 -4.77 -29.44 17.38
CA GLY A 114 -6.02 -28.68 17.47
C GLY A 114 -6.11 -27.70 18.64
N THR A 115 -5.05 -27.56 19.45
CA THR A 115 -4.99 -26.57 20.53
C THR A 115 -5.05 -25.15 19.97
N GLU A 116 -5.86 -24.26 20.58
CA GLU A 116 -5.89 -22.84 20.22
C GLU A 116 -4.92 -22.05 21.11
N THR A 117 -4.04 -21.27 20.50
CA THR A 117 -3.13 -20.34 21.18
C THR A 117 -3.45 -18.91 20.74
N GLU A 118 -3.50 -17.96 21.68
CA GLU A 118 -3.65 -16.54 21.32
C GLU A 118 -2.38 -16.03 20.64
N VAL A 119 -2.56 -15.25 19.59
CA VAL A 119 -1.45 -14.61 18.87
C VAL A 119 -1.24 -13.22 19.46
N SER A 120 0.01 -12.84 19.70
CA SER A 120 0.33 -11.49 20.18
C SER A 120 0.00 -10.44 19.12
N GLU A 121 -0.46 -9.24 19.54
CA GLU A 121 -0.59 -8.06 18.65
C GLU A 121 0.75 -7.65 17.99
N SER A 122 1.89 -8.19 18.44
CA SER A 122 3.19 -8.04 17.76
C SER A 122 3.33 -8.86 16.47
N ASP A 123 2.63 -9.99 16.37
CA ASP A 123 2.93 -11.04 15.38
C ASP A 123 1.95 -11.01 14.19
N TYR A 124 0.78 -10.39 14.40
CA TYR A 124 -0.18 -10.05 13.36
C TYR A 124 -0.35 -8.54 13.23
N ARG A 125 -0.91 -8.10 12.10
CA ARG A 125 -1.43 -6.74 11.94
C ARG A 125 -2.92 -6.78 11.67
N LEU A 126 -3.69 -6.01 12.43
CA LEU A 126 -5.09 -5.73 12.16
C LEU A 126 -5.26 -4.25 11.83
N GLU A 127 -5.76 -3.96 10.64
CA GLU A 127 -6.24 -2.64 10.24
C GLU A 127 -7.75 -2.74 10.01
N THR A 128 -8.46 -1.66 10.28
CA THR A 128 -9.90 -1.59 10.04
C THR A 128 -10.24 -0.28 9.35
N SER A 129 -11.16 -0.28 8.39
CA SER A 129 -11.68 0.95 7.80
C SER A 129 -13.21 0.91 7.73
N ALA A 130 -13.81 2.08 7.50
CA ALA A 130 -15.24 2.26 7.31
C ALA A 130 -15.48 3.37 6.30
N LYS A 131 -16.37 3.13 5.33
CA LYS A 131 -16.65 4.02 4.21
C LYS A 131 -18.15 4.00 3.86
N PRO A 132 -18.85 5.14 3.89
CA PRO A 132 -20.21 5.22 3.35
C PRO A 132 -20.23 4.85 1.86
N ILE A 133 -21.14 3.95 1.47
CA ILE A 133 -21.41 3.63 0.06
C ILE A 133 -22.35 4.70 -0.52
N ASP A 134 -23.39 5.04 0.24
CA ASP A 134 -24.42 6.02 -0.09
C ASP A 134 -24.98 6.64 1.23
N SER A 135 -26.12 7.32 1.21
CA SER A 135 -26.75 7.88 2.42
C SER A 135 -27.50 6.84 3.28
N GLU A 136 -27.37 5.55 2.99
CA GLU A 136 -28.17 4.48 3.58
C GLU A 136 -27.33 3.27 4.04
N LYS A 137 -26.13 3.06 3.48
CA LYS A 137 -25.25 1.92 3.78
C LYS A 137 -23.79 2.32 3.99
N THR A 138 -23.12 1.58 4.86
CA THR A 138 -21.68 1.70 5.12
C THR A 138 -20.99 0.36 4.85
N GLU A 139 -19.87 0.44 4.14
CA GLU A 139 -18.91 -0.65 3.94
C GLU A 139 -17.86 -0.59 5.04
N TYR A 140 -17.61 -1.72 5.69
CA TYR A 140 -16.61 -1.90 6.74
C TYR A 140 -15.58 -2.90 6.24
N GLU A 141 -14.31 -2.50 6.27
CA GLU A 141 -13.19 -3.37 5.87
C GLU A 141 -12.38 -3.78 7.10
N ILE A 142 -11.98 -5.04 7.16
CA ILE A 142 -10.92 -5.51 8.06
C ILE A 142 -9.79 -6.07 7.21
N VAL A 143 -8.57 -5.62 7.45
CA VAL A 143 -7.35 -6.18 6.85
C VAL A 143 -6.54 -6.85 7.96
N LEU A 144 -6.37 -8.16 7.84
CA LEU A 144 -5.57 -8.98 8.76
C LEU A 144 -4.33 -9.49 8.02
N THR A 145 -3.14 -9.20 8.53
CA THR A 145 -1.87 -9.75 8.03
C THR A 145 -1.26 -10.68 9.08
N VAL A 146 -0.97 -11.93 8.70
CA VAL A 146 -0.46 -13.00 9.58
C VAL A 146 0.63 -13.82 8.87
N ASP A 147 1.33 -14.71 9.58
CA ASP A 147 2.28 -15.64 8.93
C ASP A 147 1.60 -16.56 7.91
N ASP A 148 2.31 -16.86 6.85
CA ASP A 148 1.91 -17.89 5.91
C ASP A 148 2.20 -19.31 6.46
N ALA A 149 1.75 -20.35 5.74
CA ALA A 149 1.90 -21.75 6.11
C ALA A 149 1.37 -22.09 7.53
N THR A 150 0.50 -21.24 8.08
CA THR A 150 -0.01 -21.34 9.45
C THR A 150 -1.52 -21.28 9.46
N TYR A 151 -2.15 -22.17 10.24
CA TYR A 151 -3.60 -22.18 10.42
C TYR A 151 -3.97 -21.21 11.55
N TYR A 152 -4.73 -20.17 11.21
CA TYR A 152 -5.34 -19.26 12.17
C TYR A 152 -6.85 -19.39 12.20
N LYS A 153 -7.43 -19.03 13.34
CA LYS A 153 -8.84 -18.73 13.52
C LYS A 153 -8.96 -17.26 13.91
N PHE A 154 -9.58 -16.48 13.03
CA PHE A 154 -9.88 -15.09 13.28
C PHE A 154 -11.36 -14.95 13.66
N THR A 155 -11.64 -14.46 14.86
CA THR A 155 -13.00 -14.27 15.35
C THR A 155 -13.21 -12.82 15.75
N TYR A 156 -14.32 -12.24 15.31
CA TYR A 156 -14.64 -10.85 15.59
C TYR A 156 -16.14 -10.63 15.67
N THR A 157 -16.54 -9.61 16.41
CA THR A 157 -17.95 -9.32 16.68
C THR A 157 -18.26 -7.87 16.34
N TYR A 158 -19.25 -7.68 15.49
CA TYR A 158 -19.89 -6.39 15.29
C TYR A 158 -21.09 -6.24 16.22
N LYS A 159 -21.19 -5.09 16.88
CA LYS A 159 -22.44 -4.59 17.44
C LYS A 159 -23.18 -3.80 16.36
N ILE A 160 -24.38 -4.25 16.01
CA ILE A 160 -25.21 -3.67 14.95
C ILE A 160 -26.26 -2.74 15.57
N ASP A 161 -26.18 -1.46 15.25
CA ASP A 161 -27.23 -0.51 15.60
C ASP A 161 -28.30 -0.48 14.49
N THR A 162 -29.51 -0.89 14.87
CA THR A 162 -30.70 -0.93 13.99
C THR A 162 -31.80 0.04 14.41
N SER A 163 -31.48 1.06 15.22
CA SER A 163 -32.44 2.07 15.70
C SER A 163 -33.16 2.83 14.57
N GLU A 164 -32.50 3.03 13.44
CA GLU A 164 -33.04 3.73 12.24
C GLU A 164 -33.65 2.79 11.19
N VAL A 165 -33.58 1.48 11.42
CA VAL A 165 -34.10 0.45 10.50
C VAL A 165 -35.60 0.28 10.70
N LYS A 166 -36.38 0.25 9.62
CA LYS A 166 -37.82 0.08 9.72
C LYS A 166 -38.17 -1.33 10.20
N GLU A 167 -39.17 -1.42 11.07
CA GLU A 167 -39.66 -2.70 11.59
C GLU A 167 -40.13 -3.67 10.50
N SER A 168 -40.60 -3.15 9.35
CA SER A 168 -40.98 -3.93 8.16
C SER A 168 -39.83 -4.67 7.49
N ASP A 169 -38.59 -4.24 7.73
CA ASP A 169 -37.42 -4.67 6.96
C ASP A 169 -36.71 -5.87 7.62
N PHE A 170 -37.14 -6.25 8.84
CA PHE A 170 -36.63 -7.41 9.58
C PHE A 170 -37.25 -8.74 9.09
N PRO A 171 -36.49 -9.85 9.11
CA PRO A 171 -35.09 -9.96 9.52
C PRO A 171 -34.14 -9.39 8.46
N LEU A 172 -33.11 -8.69 8.91
CA LEU A 172 -32.12 -8.07 8.05
C LEU A 172 -31.16 -9.13 7.51
N LYS A 173 -30.79 -9.02 6.24
CA LYS A 173 -29.80 -9.89 5.62
C LYS A 173 -28.45 -9.17 5.60
N LEU A 174 -27.59 -9.55 6.54
CA LEU A 174 -26.23 -9.03 6.64
C LEU A 174 -25.30 -9.85 5.75
N GLU A 175 -24.55 -9.19 4.86
CA GLU A 175 -23.63 -9.84 3.93
C GLU A 175 -22.19 -9.52 4.31
N ASN A 176 -21.36 -10.55 4.38
CA ASN A 176 -19.93 -10.41 4.65
C ASN A 176 -19.10 -11.35 3.76
N THR A 177 -18.13 -10.80 3.04
CA THR A 177 -17.20 -11.54 2.17
C THR A 177 -15.76 -11.41 2.65
N ALA A 178 -15.04 -12.53 2.75
CA ALA A 178 -13.61 -12.52 3.02
C ALA A 178 -12.81 -12.86 1.75
N SER A 179 -11.58 -12.39 1.65
CA SER A 179 -10.63 -12.69 0.58
C SER A 179 -9.25 -12.91 1.15
N ILE A 180 -8.52 -13.82 0.53
CA ILE A 180 -7.09 -14.02 0.73
C ILE A 180 -6.50 -14.31 -0.65
N VAL A 181 -5.25 -13.91 -0.91
CA VAL A 181 -4.60 -14.20 -2.21
C VAL A 181 -5.43 -13.63 -3.38
N GLY A 182 -6.08 -12.47 -3.19
CA GLY A 182 -6.96 -11.81 -4.16
C GLY A 182 -8.32 -12.49 -4.41
N LYS A 183 -8.55 -13.70 -3.90
CA LYS A 183 -9.76 -14.48 -4.17
C LYS A 183 -10.81 -14.35 -3.06
N TRP A 184 -11.96 -13.80 -3.42
CA TRP A 184 -13.16 -13.70 -2.57
C TRP A 184 -13.82 -15.06 -2.34
N THR A 185 -14.26 -15.30 -1.10
CA THR A 185 -15.23 -16.33 -0.74
C THR A 185 -16.63 -15.96 -1.23
N GLU A 186 -17.53 -16.94 -1.28
CA GLU A 186 -18.96 -16.60 -1.36
C GLU A 186 -19.38 -15.74 -0.14
N PRO A 187 -20.32 -14.79 -0.28
CA PRO A 187 -20.78 -13.99 0.85
C PRO A 187 -21.50 -14.86 1.87
N ASP A 188 -20.98 -14.87 3.09
CA ASP A 188 -21.69 -15.40 4.24
C ASP A 188 -22.86 -14.46 4.61
N LYS A 189 -24.02 -15.06 4.92
CA LYS A 189 -25.32 -14.39 4.94
C LYS A 189 -25.99 -14.61 6.28
N VAL A 190 -25.78 -13.68 7.19
CA VAL A 190 -26.36 -13.74 8.53
C VAL A 190 -27.76 -13.13 8.50
N SER A 191 -28.75 -13.88 8.98
CA SER A 191 -30.10 -13.36 9.23
C SER A 191 -30.14 -12.71 10.62
N TYR A 192 -30.27 -11.39 10.66
CA TYR A 192 -30.33 -10.60 11.88
C TYR A 192 -31.79 -10.30 12.25
N ASN A 193 -32.20 -10.81 13.40
CA ASN A 193 -33.53 -10.65 13.95
C ASN A 193 -33.60 -9.43 14.87
N LYS A 194 -34.79 -8.83 14.97
CA LYS A 194 -35.04 -7.67 15.83
C LYS A 194 -34.70 -7.98 17.31
N VAL A 195 -34.11 -6.99 17.98
CA VAL A 195 -33.81 -7.00 19.42
C VAL A 195 -34.89 -6.24 20.21
N ASN A 196 -35.08 -6.61 21.47
CA ASN A 196 -36.02 -5.92 22.36
C ASN A 196 -35.42 -4.57 22.82
N GLY A 197 -36.18 -3.49 22.70
CA GLY A 197 -35.73 -2.13 23.06
C GLY A 197 -35.57 -1.15 21.89
N TRP A 198 -35.98 -1.52 20.68
CA TRP A 198 -35.95 -0.65 19.49
C TRP A 198 -36.66 0.70 19.71
N VAL A 199 -35.92 1.81 19.55
CA VAL A 199 -36.41 3.19 19.66
C VAL A 199 -36.48 3.82 18.26
N LYS A 200 -37.67 4.31 17.87
CA LYS A 200 -37.80 5.14 16.66
C LYS A 200 -37.05 6.45 16.82
N LEU A 201 -36.19 6.77 15.86
CA LEU A 201 -35.47 8.02 15.78
C LEU A 201 -36.23 9.09 14.97
N SER A 202 -35.61 10.26 14.85
CA SER A 202 -36.25 11.53 14.48
C SER A 202 -36.80 11.54 13.06
N ALA A 203 -38.04 12.01 12.87
CA ALA A 203 -38.63 12.22 11.54
C ALA A 203 -37.84 13.25 10.70
N ASP A 204 -37.11 14.15 11.36
CA ASP A 204 -36.29 15.17 10.72
C ASP A 204 -34.88 14.66 10.29
N GLY A 205 -34.51 13.44 10.70
CA GLY A 205 -33.21 12.81 10.43
C GLY A 205 -32.19 12.94 11.56
N VAL A 206 -31.06 12.21 11.46
CA VAL A 206 -30.06 12.04 12.52
C VAL A 206 -28.63 11.94 11.97
N LEU A 207 -27.69 12.67 12.57
CA LEU A 207 -26.26 12.52 12.37
C LEU A 207 -25.65 11.74 13.53
N LYS A 208 -25.07 10.58 13.21
CA LYS A 208 -24.27 9.76 14.12
C LYS A 208 -22.80 10.16 13.99
N ILE A 209 -22.20 10.62 15.08
CA ILE A 209 -20.75 10.84 15.18
C ILE A 209 -20.15 9.66 15.93
N ARG A 210 -19.21 8.95 15.31
CA ARG A 210 -18.48 7.84 15.93
C ARG A 210 -17.06 8.31 16.24
N LYS A 211 -16.73 8.29 17.53
CA LYS A 211 -15.40 8.64 18.07
C LYS A 211 -14.56 7.37 18.11
N VAL A 212 -13.45 7.33 17.38
CA VAL A 212 -12.64 6.11 17.19
C VAL A 212 -11.14 6.37 17.30
N GLU A 213 -10.36 5.30 17.47
CA GLU A 213 -8.89 5.32 17.41
C GLU A 213 -8.42 5.31 15.94
N LYS A 214 -7.49 6.21 15.60
CA LYS A 214 -6.91 6.31 14.23
C LYS A 214 -6.13 5.04 13.89
N GLY A 215 -6.42 4.43 12.74
CA GLY A 215 -5.83 3.14 12.33
C GLY A 215 -6.50 1.90 12.96
N LYS A 216 -7.41 2.10 13.93
CA LYS A 216 -8.32 1.12 14.50
C LYS A 216 -9.76 1.67 14.43
N GLU A 217 -10.17 2.17 13.26
CA GLU A 217 -11.41 2.91 12.99
C GLU A 217 -12.72 2.24 13.43
N GLN A 218 -12.71 0.94 13.74
CA GLN A 218 -13.90 0.26 14.25
C GLN A 218 -13.91 0.11 15.78
N THR A 219 -12.80 0.42 16.46
CA THR A 219 -12.68 0.54 17.93
C THR A 219 -13.14 1.92 18.39
N THR A 220 -14.19 1.98 19.20
CA THR A 220 -14.75 3.24 19.71
C THR A 220 -14.00 3.75 20.95
N LEU A 221 -13.92 5.08 21.10
CA LEU A 221 -13.24 5.75 22.21
C LEU A 221 -14.22 6.49 23.12
N HIS A 222 -14.03 6.31 24.42
CA HIS A 222 -14.82 6.95 25.48
C HIS A 222 -14.10 8.19 26.03
N GLY A 223 -14.87 9.16 26.53
CA GLY A 223 -14.32 10.29 27.29
C GLY A 223 -13.86 11.50 26.47
N ALA A 224 -14.11 11.54 25.17
CA ALA A 224 -14.01 12.79 24.41
C ALA A 224 -15.12 13.78 24.83
N GLU A 225 -14.86 15.08 24.77
CA GLU A 225 -15.90 16.12 24.84
C GLU A 225 -16.00 16.90 23.54
N PHE A 226 -17.24 17.19 23.12
CA PHE A 226 -17.55 18.01 21.96
C PHE A 226 -18.33 19.28 22.32
N THR A 227 -18.13 20.32 21.52
CA THR A 227 -18.89 21.57 21.57
C THR A 227 -19.49 21.87 20.21
N LEU A 228 -20.79 22.19 20.21
CA LEU A 228 -21.58 22.54 19.03
C LEU A 228 -21.91 24.04 19.06
N TYR A 229 -21.56 24.74 17.99
CA TYR A 229 -21.86 26.14 17.74
C TYR A 229 -22.84 26.28 16.58
N ARG A 230 -23.55 27.40 16.56
CA ARG A 230 -24.47 27.82 15.49
C ARG A 230 -24.13 29.23 15.05
N TYR A 231 -24.09 29.49 13.75
CA TYR A 231 -23.83 30.82 13.22
C TYR A 231 -25.11 31.66 13.27
N GLU A 232 -25.10 32.74 14.05
CA GLU A 232 -26.25 33.63 14.25
C GLU A 232 -25.77 35.09 14.37
N ASP A 233 -26.53 36.01 13.77
CA ASP A 233 -26.26 37.47 13.78
C ASP A 233 -24.83 37.86 13.33
N GLY A 234 -24.25 37.06 12.43
CA GLY A 234 -22.91 37.28 11.87
C GLY A 234 -21.74 36.72 12.70
N ASP A 235 -22.01 35.85 13.69
CA ASP A 235 -21.01 35.34 14.63
C ASP A 235 -21.33 33.90 15.11
N TRP A 236 -20.33 33.18 15.63
CA TRP A 236 -20.51 31.82 16.14
C TRP A 236 -21.01 31.82 17.58
N LYS A 237 -22.29 31.47 17.78
CA LYS A 237 -22.91 31.36 19.10
C LYS A 237 -22.81 29.93 19.63
N LEU A 238 -22.54 29.78 20.93
CA LEU A 238 -22.53 28.49 21.61
C LEU A 238 -23.95 27.91 21.65
N PHE A 239 -24.16 26.73 21.07
CA PHE A 239 -25.43 26.03 21.13
C PHE A 239 -25.44 24.95 22.23
N LYS A 240 -24.38 24.12 22.30
CA LYS A 240 -24.24 23.06 23.31
C LYS A 240 -22.76 22.80 23.59
N LYS A 241 -22.39 22.60 24.86
CA LYS A 241 -21.03 22.25 25.31
C LYS A 241 -21.01 20.93 26.08
N ASN A 242 -19.82 20.38 26.30
CA ASN A 242 -19.57 19.18 27.10
C ASN A 242 -20.42 17.98 26.63
N VAL A 243 -20.48 17.77 25.31
CA VAL A 243 -21.23 16.66 24.69
C VAL A 243 -20.31 15.45 24.62
N THR A 244 -20.55 14.46 25.47
CA THR A 244 -19.69 13.27 25.64
C THR A 244 -20.26 12.04 24.94
N PRO A 245 -19.49 11.32 24.10
CA PRO A 245 -19.93 10.10 23.47
C PRO A 245 -20.25 9.00 24.49
N GLN A 246 -21.43 8.39 24.37
CA GLN A 246 -21.76 7.17 25.10
C GLN A 246 -21.39 5.97 24.23
N ASN A 247 -20.58 5.06 24.75
CA ASN A 247 -19.98 3.95 23.98
C ASN A 247 -19.18 4.40 22.74
N GLY A 248 -18.68 5.64 22.78
CA GLY A 248 -17.99 6.29 21.68
C GLY A 248 -18.88 6.77 20.53
N GLU A 249 -20.20 6.85 20.74
CA GLU A 249 -21.14 7.38 19.74
C GLU A 249 -21.94 8.58 20.29
N LEU A 250 -22.31 9.48 19.38
CA LEU A 250 -23.16 10.66 19.62
C LEU A 250 -24.21 10.77 18.53
N THR A 251 -25.42 11.20 18.89
CA THR A 251 -26.51 11.43 17.94
C THR A 251 -26.98 12.88 17.97
N TYR A 252 -27.09 13.48 16.79
CA TYR A 252 -27.49 14.87 16.57
C TYR A 252 -28.72 14.89 15.66
N THR A 253 -29.78 15.63 16.02
CA THR A 253 -30.94 15.86 15.13
C THR A 253 -31.35 17.34 15.10
N PRO A 254 -31.72 17.90 13.93
CA PRO A 254 -32.30 19.24 13.89
C PRO A 254 -33.67 19.30 14.58
N GLY A 255 -34.35 18.14 14.65
CA GLY A 255 -35.70 17.94 15.16
C GLY A 255 -35.79 17.81 16.67
N THR A 256 -36.95 17.45 17.18
CA THR A 256 -37.24 17.44 18.63
C THR A 256 -37.05 16.09 19.32
N SER A 257 -36.44 15.10 18.67
CA SER A 257 -36.30 13.74 19.23
C SER A 257 -35.46 13.71 20.50
N SER A 258 -36.08 13.33 21.63
CA SER A 258 -35.44 13.23 22.94
C SER A 258 -34.47 12.04 23.07
N SER A 259 -34.45 11.12 22.10
CA SER A 259 -33.49 10.00 22.05
C SER A 259 -32.10 10.41 21.55
N CYS A 260 -31.97 11.55 20.87
CA CYS A 260 -30.68 12.02 20.37
C CYS A 260 -29.88 12.75 21.46
N THR A 261 -28.56 12.59 21.49
CA THR A 261 -27.67 13.27 22.45
C THR A 261 -27.77 14.80 22.37
N VAL A 262 -27.96 15.32 21.15
CA VAL A 262 -28.28 16.73 20.89
C VAL A 262 -29.46 16.81 19.93
N ASN A 263 -30.43 17.65 20.25
CA ASN A 263 -31.63 17.87 19.45
C ASN A 263 -31.96 19.36 19.32
N ASN A 264 -32.94 19.67 18.49
CA ASN A 264 -33.56 20.98 18.31
C ASN A 264 -32.58 22.11 17.92
N PHE A 265 -31.52 21.80 17.16
CA PHE A 265 -30.62 22.82 16.62
C PHE A 265 -31.18 23.56 15.39
N GLY A 266 -32.18 22.95 14.71
CA GLY A 266 -32.92 23.52 13.58
C GLY A 266 -32.33 23.19 12.20
N ALA A 267 -33.21 23.09 11.20
CA ALA A 267 -32.83 23.06 9.79
C ALA A 267 -32.50 24.48 9.28
N HIS A 268 -31.77 24.57 8.16
CA HIS A 268 -31.23 25.82 7.59
C HIS A 268 -30.51 26.67 8.65
N LYS A 269 -29.57 26.03 9.35
CA LYS A 269 -28.62 26.67 10.27
C LYS A 269 -27.23 26.14 9.97
N LEU A 270 -26.27 27.06 9.87
CA LEU A 270 -24.86 26.69 9.74
C LEU A 270 -24.33 26.31 11.13
N MET A 271 -23.98 25.03 11.26
CA MET A 271 -23.52 24.41 12.49
C MET A 271 -22.01 24.13 12.41
N LYS A 272 -21.34 24.22 13.56
CA LYS A 272 -19.93 23.87 13.71
C LYS A 272 -19.75 22.97 14.93
N LEU A 273 -19.33 21.73 14.70
CA LEU A 273 -18.99 20.77 15.74
C LEU A 273 -17.47 20.71 15.89
N VAL A 274 -16.97 20.82 17.13
CA VAL A 274 -15.54 20.80 17.45
C VAL A 274 -15.30 19.83 18.61
N GLU A 275 -14.30 18.96 18.50
CA GLU A 275 -13.80 18.22 19.66
C GLU A 275 -13.00 19.19 20.55
N THR A 276 -13.38 19.28 21.82
CA THR A 276 -12.79 20.20 22.80
C THR A 276 -11.96 19.50 23.87
N GLU A 277 -12.15 18.21 24.07
CA GLU A 277 -11.31 17.37 24.93
C GLU A 277 -11.16 15.98 24.33
N ALA A 278 -9.94 15.46 24.32
CA ALA A 278 -9.62 14.14 23.77
C ALA A 278 -9.82 13.03 24.83
N PRO A 279 -10.11 11.78 24.42
CA PRO A 279 -9.98 10.62 25.27
C PRO A 279 -8.60 10.55 25.94
N ALA A 280 -8.54 10.03 27.17
CA ALA A 280 -7.27 9.91 27.89
C ALA A 280 -6.22 9.14 27.07
N GLY A 281 -4.98 9.67 27.02
CA GLY A 281 -3.88 9.09 26.23
C GLY A 281 -4.03 9.25 24.71
N HIS A 282 -4.91 10.13 24.23
CA HIS A 282 -5.10 10.43 22.81
C HIS A 282 -4.93 11.92 22.52
N THR A 283 -4.53 12.22 21.28
CA THR A 283 -4.34 13.58 20.78
C THR A 283 -5.68 14.17 20.35
N LEU A 284 -5.90 15.44 20.68
CA LEU A 284 -7.08 16.19 20.28
C LEU A 284 -7.06 16.52 18.78
N ASP A 285 -8.04 16.01 18.04
CA ASP A 285 -8.36 16.50 16.69
C ASP A 285 -9.40 17.63 16.78
N ALA A 286 -8.92 18.87 16.95
CA ALA A 286 -9.77 20.05 17.02
C ALA A 286 -10.30 20.52 15.65
N THR A 287 -10.17 19.72 14.59
CA THR A 287 -10.63 20.06 13.24
C THR A 287 -12.16 20.21 13.21
N PRO A 288 -12.72 21.40 12.90
CA PRO A 288 -14.16 21.61 12.94
C PRO A 288 -14.91 20.89 11.82
N LEU A 289 -16.01 20.22 12.16
CA LEU A 289 -17.00 19.73 11.20
C LEU A 289 -18.07 20.81 10.99
N TYR A 290 -18.12 21.39 9.79
CA TYR A 290 -19.15 22.34 9.37
C TYR A 290 -20.29 21.63 8.64
N PHE A 291 -21.53 21.90 9.03
CA PHE A 291 -22.69 21.30 8.37
C PHE A 291 -23.96 22.18 8.41
N ILE A 292 -24.85 21.94 7.44
CA ILE A 292 -26.20 22.49 7.39
C ILE A 292 -27.18 21.32 7.22
N TRP A 293 -28.26 21.32 8.01
CA TRP A 293 -29.39 20.41 7.78
C TRP A 293 -30.41 21.03 6.83
N ARG A 294 -30.88 20.26 5.85
CA ARG A 294 -31.85 20.69 4.84
C ARG A 294 -33.29 20.50 5.32
N THR A 295 -34.21 21.23 4.71
CA THR A 295 -35.66 21.15 4.96
C THR A 295 -36.31 20.11 4.05
N ASP A 296 -37.57 19.78 4.33
CA ASP A 296 -38.43 18.94 3.49
C ASP A 296 -38.76 19.58 2.14
N ALA A 297 -38.60 20.90 2.01
CA ALA A 297 -38.69 21.64 0.76
C ALA A 297 -37.45 21.50 -0.16
N ASP A 298 -36.33 20.98 0.36
CA ASP A 298 -35.09 20.78 -0.41
C ASP A 298 -35.05 19.42 -1.14
N PRO A 299 -34.33 19.29 -2.27
CA PRO A 299 -34.22 18.01 -2.99
C PRO A 299 -33.59 16.89 -2.16
N SER A 300 -34.31 15.79 -1.92
CA SER A 300 -33.92 14.75 -0.95
C SER A 300 -32.64 13.95 -1.29
N ASP A 301 -32.43 13.61 -2.57
CA ASP A 301 -31.55 12.50 -2.96
C ASP A 301 -30.39 12.83 -3.93
N SER A 302 -30.40 13.98 -4.60
CA SER A 302 -29.30 14.36 -5.49
C SER A 302 -28.17 15.06 -4.75
N SER A 303 -26.92 14.88 -5.20
CA SER A 303 -25.84 15.81 -4.88
C SER A 303 -26.29 17.22 -5.24
N LEU A 304 -26.23 18.15 -4.28
CA LEU A 304 -26.66 19.52 -4.52
C LEU A 304 -25.76 20.16 -5.58
N ALA A 305 -26.36 20.72 -6.63
CA ALA A 305 -25.63 21.56 -7.56
C ALA A 305 -25.05 22.78 -6.80
N PRO A 306 -23.84 23.26 -7.12
CA PRO A 306 -23.19 24.35 -6.36
C PRO A 306 -24.04 25.61 -6.17
N GLY A 307 -24.90 25.96 -7.14
CA GLY A 307 -25.84 27.07 -7.00
C GLY A 307 -26.87 26.87 -5.87
N LYS A 308 -27.36 25.66 -5.65
CA LYS A 308 -28.28 25.34 -4.54
C LYS A 308 -27.57 25.25 -3.19
N GLN A 309 -26.30 24.84 -3.17
CA GLN A 309 -25.48 24.95 -1.96
C GLN A 309 -25.31 26.43 -1.56
N GLN A 310 -25.04 27.32 -2.52
CA GLN A 310 -24.90 28.77 -2.29
C GLN A 310 -26.20 29.40 -1.76
N GLU A 311 -27.37 29.05 -2.32
CA GLU A 311 -28.67 29.50 -1.81
C GLU A 311 -28.89 29.04 -0.35
N ILE A 312 -28.78 27.73 -0.08
CA ILE A 312 -29.00 27.15 1.26
C ILE A 312 -27.98 27.70 2.28
N PHE A 313 -26.73 27.92 1.87
CA PHE A 313 -25.71 28.53 2.73
C PHE A 313 -26.05 29.97 3.08
N ALA A 314 -26.44 30.80 2.10
CA ALA A 314 -26.83 32.19 2.31
C ALA A 314 -28.03 32.30 3.26
N ASP A 315 -29.04 31.45 3.08
CA ASP A 315 -30.19 31.34 3.99
C ASP A 315 -29.76 30.93 5.41
N ALA A 316 -28.89 29.91 5.52
CA ALA A 316 -28.42 29.36 6.80
C ALA A 316 -27.53 30.33 7.63
N ILE A 317 -26.98 31.37 7.00
CA ILE A 317 -26.23 32.46 7.67
C ILE A 317 -27.04 33.75 7.83
N GLY A 318 -28.35 33.72 7.54
CA GLY A 318 -29.26 34.86 7.72
C GLY A 318 -29.24 35.89 6.59
N LYS A 319 -28.70 35.56 5.41
CA LYS A 319 -28.63 36.42 4.23
C LYS A 319 -29.54 35.90 3.10
N THR A 320 -30.80 35.67 3.43
CA THR A 320 -31.74 34.97 2.54
C THR A 320 -31.82 35.59 1.14
N GLY A 321 -31.58 34.76 0.12
CA GLY A 321 -31.56 35.17 -1.28
C GLY A 321 -30.29 35.88 -1.79
N ASP A 322 -29.30 36.17 -0.94
CA ASP A 322 -28.00 36.73 -1.35
C ASP A 322 -27.01 35.62 -1.74
N THR A 323 -27.11 35.13 -2.98
CA THR A 323 -26.20 34.11 -3.53
C THR A 323 -24.76 34.60 -3.74
N SER A 324 -24.43 35.86 -3.41
CA SER A 324 -23.04 36.35 -3.34
C SER A 324 -22.36 36.04 -1.99
N ALA A 325 -23.14 35.74 -0.95
CA ALA A 325 -22.65 35.40 0.37
C ALA A 325 -22.17 33.94 0.45
N LYS A 326 -20.95 33.69 -0.01
CA LYS A 326 -20.39 32.33 -0.21
C LYS A 326 -19.45 31.84 0.91
N SER A 327 -19.20 32.67 1.92
CA SER A 327 -18.34 32.31 3.05
C SER A 327 -18.65 33.10 4.32
N VAL A 328 -18.17 32.58 5.45
CA VAL A 328 -18.12 33.23 6.77
C VAL A 328 -16.70 33.16 7.35
N GLN A 329 -16.43 33.85 8.45
CA GLN A 329 -15.17 33.73 9.19
C GLN A 329 -15.34 32.81 10.40
N ASP A 330 -14.30 32.06 10.74
CA ASP A 330 -14.12 31.41 12.04
C ASP A 330 -12.70 31.68 12.56
N GLY A 331 -12.57 32.67 13.45
CA GLY A 331 -11.26 33.18 13.87
C GLY A 331 -10.46 33.72 12.70
N ASN A 332 -9.33 33.09 12.39
CA ASN A 332 -8.46 33.43 11.26
C ASN A 332 -8.76 32.59 9.99
N THR A 333 -9.72 31.67 10.05
CA THR A 333 -10.08 30.77 8.96
C THR A 333 -11.31 31.31 8.23
N THR A 334 -11.33 31.20 6.90
CA THR A 334 -12.54 31.43 6.10
C THR A 334 -13.23 30.09 5.85
N VAL A 335 -14.53 30.01 6.11
CA VAL A 335 -15.35 28.82 5.85
C VAL A 335 -16.21 29.10 4.63
N ASN A 336 -15.95 28.41 3.54
CA ASN A 336 -16.64 28.56 2.26
C ASN A 336 -17.80 27.56 2.14
N TYR A 337 -18.81 27.91 1.35
CA TYR A 337 -20.02 27.10 1.16
C TYR A 337 -19.75 25.67 0.67
N ASP A 338 -18.63 25.43 -0.02
CA ASP A 338 -18.19 24.13 -0.55
C ASP A 338 -17.36 23.30 0.45
N GLU A 339 -16.95 23.88 1.57
CA GLU A 339 -16.32 23.19 2.71
C GLU A 339 -17.37 22.70 3.74
N VAL A 340 -18.65 22.99 3.52
CA VAL A 340 -19.78 22.63 4.40
C VAL A 340 -20.47 21.34 3.94
N THR A 341 -20.80 20.46 4.88
CA THR A 341 -21.59 19.25 4.60
C THR A 341 -23.10 19.53 4.64
N TYR A 342 -23.86 19.12 3.63
CA TYR A 342 -25.30 19.37 3.52
C TYR A 342 -26.12 18.08 3.73
N TYR A 343 -26.66 17.91 4.93
CA TYR A 343 -27.46 16.74 5.29
C TYR A 343 -28.91 16.86 4.81
N GLY A 344 -29.48 15.78 4.25
CA GLY A 344 -30.87 15.72 3.81
C GLY A 344 -31.88 15.61 4.94
N PHE A 345 -33.05 16.23 4.74
CA PHE A 345 -34.21 16.06 5.62
C PHE A 345 -34.62 14.59 5.74
N GLY A 346 -34.96 14.15 6.96
CA GLY A 346 -35.47 12.80 7.22
C GLY A 346 -34.48 11.66 6.99
N LYS A 347 -33.18 11.97 6.84
CA LYS A 347 -32.12 10.98 6.56
C LYS A 347 -31.17 10.77 7.75
N THR A 348 -30.57 9.58 7.79
CA THR A 348 -29.48 9.27 8.72
C THR A 348 -28.14 9.46 8.02
N TYR A 349 -27.14 9.99 8.74
CA TYR A 349 -25.77 10.12 8.26
C TYR A 349 -24.79 9.65 9.34
N GLU A 350 -23.71 8.96 8.95
CA GLU A 350 -22.59 8.61 9.83
C GLU A 350 -21.38 9.49 9.50
N GLN A 351 -20.66 9.94 10.53
CA GLN A 351 -19.34 10.56 10.42
C GLN A 351 -18.40 9.94 11.47
N THR A 352 -17.10 9.92 11.16
CA THR A 352 -16.08 9.30 12.01
C THR A 352 -15.01 10.33 12.39
N ILE A 353 -14.86 10.60 13.68
CA ILE A 353 -13.84 11.51 14.22
C ILE A 353 -12.77 10.67 14.92
N ARG A 354 -11.53 10.77 14.44
CA ARG A 354 -10.41 9.88 14.77
C ARG A 354 -9.42 10.61 15.66
N ASN A 355 -9.03 10.01 16.79
CA ASN A 355 -7.86 10.50 17.51
C ASN A 355 -6.73 9.51 17.37
N ALA A 356 -5.54 10.04 17.08
CA ALA A 356 -4.32 9.32 17.28
C ALA A 356 -4.08 9.08 18.77
N LYS A 357 -3.55 7.91 19.10
CA LYS A 357 -3.09 7.61 20.45
C LYS A 357 -1.75 8.30 20.68
N GLN A 358 -1.50 8.83 21.88
CA GLN A 358 -0.27 9.56 22.26
C GLN A 358 0.94 8.63 22.43
N GLN A 359 1.17 7.78 21.44
CA GLN A 359 2.27 6.85 21.36
C GLN A 359 2.75 6.68 19.91
N ILE A 360 4.01 6.27 19.75
CA ILE A 360 4.52 5.61 18.55
C ILE A 360 4.90 4.19 18.94
N VAL A 361 4.60 3.22 18.08
CA VAL A 361 5.06 1.83 18.24
C VAL A 361 6.30 1.63 17.40
N LEU A 362 7.45 1.41 18.02
CA LEU A 362 8.62 0.87 17.32
C LEU A 362 8.37 -0.61 17.04
N GLN A 363 8.62 -1.06 15.82
CA GLN A 363 8.64 -2.48 15.46
C GLN A 363 9.92 -2.79 14.69
N LYS A 364 10.65 -3.81 15.13
CA LYS A 364 11.84 -4.30 14.44
C LYS A 364 11.50 -5.49 13.56
N VAL A 365 11.89 -5.41 12.29
CA VAL A 365 11.76 -6.47 11.29
C VAL A 365 13.14 -6.81 10.74
N TRP A 366 13.38 -8.10 10.51
CA TRP A 366 14.59 -8.62 9.86
C TRP A 366 14.17 -9.31 8.56
N LYS A 367 14.88 -9.09 7.47
CA LYS A 367 14.62 -9.68 6.15
C LYS A 367 15.87 -10.33 5.56
N ASP A 368 15.69 -11.39 4.77
CA ASP A 368 16.74 -12.04 4.00
C ASP A 368 17.18 -11.21 2.77
N GLU A 369 18.05 -11.77 1.92
CA GLU A 369 18.53 -11.10 0.71
C GLU A 369 17.42 -10.88 -0.33
N ALA A 370 16.41 -11.76 -0.39
CA ALA A 370 15.28 -11.65 -1.30
C ALA A 370 14.20 -10.66 -0.80
N GLY A 371 14.12 -10.45 0.52
CA GLY A 371 13.15 -9.56 1.17
C GLY A 371 12.09 -10.29 2.01
N HIS A 372 12.19 -11.60 2.20
CA HIS A 372 11.34 -12.38 3.12
C HIS A 372 11.71 -12.05 4.57
N ILE A 373 10.75 -11.97 5.49
CA ILE A 373 11.04 -11.73 6.91
C ILE A 373 11.67 -13.00 7.53
N LEU A 374 12.68 -12.80 8.38
CA LEU A 374 13.33 -13.86 9.12
C LEU A 374 12.55 -14.18 10.39
N THR A 375 12.13 -15.44 10.54
CA THR A 375 11.49 -15.97 11.76
C THR A 375 12.44 -16.05 12.96
N VAL A 376 13.76 -16.09 12.70
CA VAL A 376 14.81 -16.02 13.71
C VAL A 376 15.73 -14.85 13.38
N ALA A 377 15.78 -13.88 14.28
CA ALA A 377 16.66 -12.72 14.14
C ALA A 377 18.15 -13.11 14.24
N PRO A 378 19.05 -12.44 13.50
CA PRO A 378 20.49 -12.75 13.52
C PRO A 378 21.20 -12.31 14.81
N ILE A 379 20.58 -11.42 15.60
CA ILE A 379 21.07 -10.90 16.87
C ILE A 379 19.94 -10.82 17.89
N SER A 380 20.27 -10.81 19.18
CA SER A 380 19.29 -10.82 20.26
C SER A 380 18.56 -9.49 20.47
N SER A 381 19.20 -8.35 20.16
CA SER A 381 18.64 -7.02 20.41
C SER A 381 19.29 -5.92 19.57
N ILE A 382 18.60 -4.80 19.37
CA ILE A 382 19.13 -3.55 18.80
C ILE A 382 18.92 -2.35 19.74
N ASN A 383 19.60 -1.24 19.48
CA ASN A 383 19.47 0.05 20.13
C ASN A 383 18.93 1.11 19.15
N VAL A 384 17.75 1.64 19.48
CA VAL A 384 17.04 2.65 18.68
C VAL A 384 17.02 3.98 19.43
N THR A 385 17.50 5.05 18.82
CA THR A 385 17.28 6.41 19.32
C THR A 385 16.03 7.01 18.67
N VAL A 386 15.21 7.70 19.47
CA VAL A 386 14.08 8.49 18.97
C VAL A 386 14.33 9.97 19.25
N TYR A 387 14.02 10.79 18.25
CA TYR A 387 14.12 12.24 18.29
C TYR A 387 12.74 12.87 18.05
N GLN A 388 12.44 13.93 18.79
CA GLN A 388 11.25 14.76 18.65
C GLN A 388 11.62 16.02 17.85
N ILE A 389 10.83 16.34 16.83
CA ILE A 389 11.03 17.46 15.91
C ILE A 389 9.81 18.40 16.01
N ASP A 390 10.07 19.67 16.36
CA ASP A 390 9.02 20.68 16.51
C ASP A 390 8.58 21.31 15.16
N SER A 391 7.58 22.20 15.22
CA SER A 391 7.04 22.90 14.04
C SER A 391 8.01 23.86 13.35
N THR A 392 9.17 24.14 13.94
CA THR A 392 10.28 24.90 13.34
C THR A 392 11.30 23.99 12.64
N GLY A 393 11.18 22.67 12.81
CA GLY A 393 12.17 21.68 12.37
C GLY A 393 13.33 21.48 13.37
N THR A 394 13.21 21.99 14.60
CA THR A 394 14.24 21.80 15.63
C THR A 394 14.14 20.39 16.20
N GLU A 395 15.22 19.63 16.06
CA GLU A 395 15.31 18.24 16.52
C GLU A 395 15.92 18.15 17.92
N THR A 396 15.29 17.35 18.78
CA THR A 396 15.73 17.08 20.16
C THR A 396 15.68 15.58 20.44
N LYS A 397 16.67 15.03 21.17
CA LYS A 397 16.69 13.60 21.50
C LYS A 397 15.65 13.30 22.58
N GLN A 398 14.68 12.44 22.26
CA GLN A 398 13.62 12.02 23.18
C GLN A 398 14.07 10.88 24.09
N GLY A 399 14.82 9.90 23.56
CA GLY A 399 15.33 8.78 24.35
C GLY A 399 16.02 7.69 23.54
N ASP A 400 16.60 6.72 24.26
CA ASP A 400 17.18 5.50 23.72
C ASP A 400 16.37 4.28 24.16
N TYR A 401 16.12 3.39 23.21
CA TYR A 401 15.17 2.29 23.32
C TYR A 401 15.80 1.00 22.81
N LYS A 402 16.00 0.05 23.73
CA LYS A 402 16.35 -1.32 23.37
C LYS A 402 15.10 -2.10 22.94
N LEU A 403 15.19 -2.82 21.83
CA LEU A 403 14.22 -3.82 21.35
C LEU A 403 14.91 -5.19 21.30
N SER A 404 14.24 -6.26 21.73
CA SER A 404 14.77 -7.63 21.67
C SER A 404 13.68 -8.69 21.50
N ALA A 405 14.02 -9.83 20.88
CA ALA A 405 13.08 -10.96 20.76
C ALA A 405 12.60 -11.52 22.11
N SER A 406 13.33 -11.23 23.19
CA SER A 406 13.13 -11.76 24.55
C SER A 406 12.35 -10.83 25.49
N ASP A 407 12.05 -9.60 25.07
CA ASP A 407 11.21 -8.70 25.85
C ASP A 407 9.75 -9.18 25.81
N GLY A 408 8.93 -8.80 26.81
CA GLY A 408 7.52 -9.22 26.88
C GLY A 408 6.67 -8.74 25.69
N ASP A 409 7.10 -7.67 25.03
CA ASP A 409 6.49 -7.09 23.82
C ASP A 409 7.19 -7.58 22.52
N GLY A 410 8.14 -8.51 22.65
CA GLY A 410 8.98 -9.02 21.56
C GLY A 410 9.78 -7.92 20.85
N TRP A 411 9.91 -8.05 19.52
CA TRP A 411 10.53 -7.03 18.66
C TRP A 411 9.71 -5.73 18.51
N THR A 412 8.79 -5.44 19.44
CA THR A 412 8.02 -4.19 19.45
C THR A 412 8.26 -3.41 20.73
N LYS A 413 8.02 -2.09 20.69
CA LYS A 413 8.07 -1.23 21.86
C LYS A 413 7.20 0.00 21.70
N THR A 414 6.30 0.22 22.65
CA THR A 414 5.46 1.42 22.68
C THR A 414 6.19 2.56 23.39
N ILE A 415 6.18 3.75 22.79
CA ILE A 415 6.79 4.98 23.33
C ILE A 415 5.73 6.06 23.41
N SER A 416 5.52 6.67 24.58
CA SER A 416 4.62 7.82 24.72
C SER A 416 5.18 9.05 24.00
N VAL A 417 4.34 9.75 23.25
CA VAL A 417 4.71 10.93 22.45
C VAL A 417 3.73 12.09 22.67
N GLN A 418 4.16 13.31 22.33
CA GLN A 418 3.35 14.51 22.41
C GLN A 418 2.72 14.86 21.05
N ALA A 419 1.49 15.37 21.10
CA ALA A 419 0.76 15.93 19.96
C ALA A 419 1.48 17.14 19.34
N GLY A 420 1.34 17.34 18.03
CA GLY A 420 1.86 18.52 17.32
C GLY A 420 3.35 18.48 16.98
N TYR A 421 4.02 17.36 17.23
CA TYR A 421 5.41 17.09 16.86
C TYR A 421 5.50 16.00 15.79
N THR A 422 6.60 15.98 15.05
CA THR A 422 7.01 14.82 14.24
C THR A 422 8.19 14.13 14.90
N TYR A 423 8.43 12.87 14.55
CA TYR A 423 9.45 12.04 15.20
C TYR A 423 10.37 11.39 14.19
N ARG A 424 11.65 11.28 14.54
CA ARG A 424 12.68 10.51 13.81
C ARG A 424 13.11 9.31 14.62
N VAL A 425 13.22 8.16 13.95
CA VAL A 425 13.65 6.88 14.51
C VAL A 425 14.95 6.45 13.85
N GLU A 426 15.94 6.06 14.65
CA GLU A 426 17.29 5.72 14.19
C GLU A 426 17.80 4.45 14.89
N GLU A 427 18.02 3.36 14.14
CA GLU A 427 18.79 2.21 14.61
C GLU A 427 20.28 2.55 14.61
N THR A 428 20.89 2.53 15.80
CA THR A 428 22.26 3.04 16.02
C THR A 428 23.35 1.98 15.92
N ASP A 429 22.98 0.70 15.96
CA ASP A 429 23.86 -0.46 16.00
C ASP A 429 23.53 -1.48 14.88
N ILE A 430 23.37 -0.96 13.65
CA ILE A 430 23.04 -1.74 12.45
C ILE A 430 24.01 -2.91 12.29
N GLN A 431 23.45 -4.13 12.27
CA GLN A 431 24.21 -5.37 12.13
C GLN A 431 25.01 -5.41 10.81
N SER A 432 26.29 -5.79 10.91
CA SER A 432 27.14 -5.97 9.72
C SER A 432 26.53 -6.97 8.73
N GLY A 433 26.56 -6.61 7.44
CA GLY A 433 25.93 -7.37 6.36
C GLY A 433 24.43 -7.09 6.17
N TYR A 434 23.86 -6.10 6.84
CA TYR A 434 22.47 -5.65 6.65
C TYR A 434 22.41 -4.15 6.29
N SER A 435 21.43 -3.77 5.47
CA SER A 435 20.95 -2.39 5.34
C SER A 435 19.74 -2.16 6.22
N VAL A 436 19.51 -0.92 6.68
CA VAL A 436 18.28 -0.51 7.38
C VAL A 436 17.37 0.30 6.45
N THR A 437 16.07 0.15 6.60
CA THR A 437 15.03 0.96 5.96
C THR A 437 13.90 1.20 6.95
N TYR A 438 13.30 2.40 6.91
CA TYR A 438 12.25 2.79 7.83
C TYR A 438 10.92 2.91 7.09
N THR A 439 9.86 2.26 7.57
CA THR A 439 8.51 2.36 6.99
C THR A 439 7.47 2.69 8.04
N ARG A 440 6.33 3.26 7.62
CA ARG A 440 5.20 3.61 8.50
C ARG A 440 4.06 2.61 8.35
N ASN A 441 3.38 2.29 9.44
CA ASN A 441 2.07 1.61 9.45
C ASN A 441 2.01 0.42 8.47
N PHE A 442 2.96 -0.50 8.60
CA PHE A 442 3.22 -1.70 7.76
C PHE A 442 3.03 -1.54 6.24
N ASN A 443 3.12 -0.31 5.73
CA ASN A 443 3.11 -0.04 4.31
C ASN A 443 4.57 -0.03 3.84
N ASP A 444 5.03 -1.13 3.25
CA ASP A 444 6.40 -1.23 2.73
C ASP A 444 6.70 -0.20 1.62
N ASN A 445 5.68 0.47 1.05
CA ASN A 445 5.84 1.58 0.12
C ASN A 445 5.95 2.96 0.79
N ASP A 446 5.52 3.12 2.05
CA ASP A 446 5.61 4.39 2.79
C ASP A 446 6.95 4.47 3.53
N VAL A 447 8.02 4.66 2.75
CA VAL A 447 9.40 4.71 3.21
C VAL A 447 9.74 6.09 3.77
N MET A 448 10.14 6.13 5.03
CA MET A 448 10.52 7.37 5.74
C MET A 448 11.97 7.72 5.46
N GLU A 449 12.23 8.88 4.84
CA GLU A 449 13.61 9.35 4.59
C GLU A 449 14.34 9.50 5.93
N LYS A 450 15.44 8.75 6.12
CA LYS A 450 16.23 8.71 7.36
C LYS A 450 15.39 8.45 8.62
N GLY A 451 14.28 7.72 8.47
CA GLY A 451 13.38 7.40 9.58
C GLY A 451 12.62 8.60 10.14
N SER A 452 12.49 9.70 9.41
CA SER A 452 11.80 10.92 9.87
C SER A 452 10.37 11.04 9.34
N GLY A 453 9.51 11.71 10.11
CA GLY A 453 8.15 12.09 9.70
C GLY A 453 7.02 11.29 10.36
N TYR A 454 7.31 10.44 11.34
CA TYR A 454 6.30 9.76 12.15
C TYR A 454 5.53 10.76 13.00
N VAL A 455 4.24 10.49 13.24
CA VAL A 455 3.39 11.24 14.16
C VAL A 455 2.77 10.30 15.19
N ASP A 456 2.08 10.86 16.16
CA ASP A 456 1.30 10.11 17.13
C ASP A 456 0.29 9.16 16.45
N GLY A 457 0.15 7.97 17.03
CA GLY A 457 -0.62 6.85 16.48
C GLY A 457 0.15 5.99 15.46
N ASP A 458 1.31 6.41 14.97
CA ASP A 458 2.05 5.63 13.96
C ASP A 458 2.82 4.44 14.57
N THR A 459 2.99 3.41 13.72
CA THR A 459 3.98 2.35 13.90
C THR A 459 5.20 2.64 13.04
N ALA A 460 6.35 2.86 13.68
CA ALA A 460 7.65 3.00 13.04
C ALA A 460 8.33 1.65 12.88
N ARG A 461 8.37 1.14 11.65
CA ARG A 461 8.97 -0.16 11.32
C ARG A 461 10.40 0.02 10.86
N ILE A 462 11.30 -0.63 11.58
CA ILE A 462 12.74 -0.62 11.35
C ILE A 462 13.07 -1.94 10.67
N VAL A 463 13.28 -1.91 9.36
CA VAL A 463 13.45 -3.10 8.53
C VAL A 463 14.92 -3.27 8.18
N ASN A 464 15.59 -4.28 8.75
CA ASN A 464 16.92 -4.64 8.28
C ASN A 464 16.84 -5.72 7.22
N ARG A 465 17.37 -5.48 6.02
CA ARG A 465 17.47 -6.46 4.95
C ARG A 465 18.91 -6.96 4.83
N LYS A 466 19.12 -8.27 4.79
CA LYS A 466 20.44 -8.84 4.55
C LYS A 466 20.92 -8.38 3.16
N LEU A 467 22.13 -7.84 3.10
CA LEU A 467 22.71 -7.41 1.85
C LEU A 467 23.10 -8.65 1.01
N PRO A 468 22.80 -8.65 -0.31
CA PRO A 468 23.20 -9.72 -1.19
C PRO A 468 24.73 -9.86 -1.25
N THR A 469 25.22 -11.09 -1.41
CA THR A 469 26.67 -11.37 -1.55
C THR A 469 27.01 -12.11 -2.85
N SER A 470 26.16 -11.98 -3.87
CA SER A 470 26.33 -12.64 -5.17
C SER A 470 26.01 -11.71 -6.34
N LEU A 471 26.71 -11.88 -7.47
CA LEU A 471 26.46 -11.11 -8.69
C LEU A 471 26.14 -12.10 -9.82
N LYS A 472 24.97 -11.94 -10.45
CA LYS A 472 24.54 -12.78 -11.57
C LYS A 472 25.03 -12.21 -12.89
N VAL A 473 25.38 -13.08 -13.83
CA VAL A 473 25.71 -12.74 -15.21
C VAL A 473 24.82 -13.55 -16.12
N LYS A 474 24.15 -12.87 -17.05
CA LYS A 474 23.36 -13.49 -18.12
C LYS A 474 23.99 -13.16 -19.46
N LYS A 475 24.34 -14.20 -20.22
CA LYS A 475 25.03 -14.05 -21.51
C LYS A 475 24.05 -14.33 -22.66
N LEU A 476 24.02 -13.40 -23.60
CA LEU A 476 23.20 -13.43 -24.80
C LEU A 476 24.09 -13.48 -26.05
N TRP A 477 23.58 -14.07 -27.11
CA TRP A 477 24.23 -14.21 -28.41
C TRP A 477 23.29 -13.69 -29.49
N LYS A 478 23.84 -12.93 -30.44
CA LYS A 478 23.10 -12.36 -31.56
C LYS A 478 23.80 -12.62 -32.89
N ASP A 479 23.00 -12.83 -33.93
CA ASP A 479 23.44 -12.84 -35.32
C ASP A 479 23.82 -11.41 -35.79
N PRO A 480 24.38 -11.23 -37.00
CA PRO A 480 24.77 -9.90 -37.51
C PRO A 480 23.59 -8.93 -37.73
N ASP A 481 22.35 -9.46 -37.85
CA ASP A 481 21.12 -8.67 -38.00
C ASP A 481 20.52 -8.26 -36.63
N GLY A 482 21.06 -8.79 -35.53
CA GLY A 482 20.69 -8.48 -34.15
C GLY A 482 19.64 -9.39 -33.51
N ASN A 483 19.24 -10.49 -34.17
CA ASN A 483 18.33 -11.49 -33.63
C ASN A 483 19.06 -12.47 -32.70
N TYR A 484 18.35 -13.09 -31.76
CA TYR A 484 18.95 -14.03 -30.82
C TYR A 484 19.36 -15.35 -31.49
N LYS A 485 20.60 -15.79 -31.22
CA LYS A 485 21.22 -17.00 -31.77
C LYS A 485 21.37 -18.07 -30.67
N THR A 486 21.00 -19.32 -30.99
CA THR A 486 21.07 -20.47 -30.05
C THR A 486 21.90 -21.65 -30.58
N GLU A 487 22.34 -21.59 -31.84
CA GLU A 487 23.14 -22.61 -32.53
C GLU A 487 24.50 -22.00 -32.91
N ASP A 488 25.48 -22.82 -33.30
CA ASP A 488 26.85 -22.39 -33.68
C ASP A 488 27.53 -21.45 -32.67
N LEU A 489 27.36 -21.76 -31.37
CA LEU A 489 27.95 -21.04 -30.25
C LEU A 489 29.29 -21.67 -29.83
N PRO A 490 30.24 -20.91 -29.23
CA PRO A 490 31.52 -21.48 -28.78
C PRO A 490 31.33 -22.47 -27.62
N ASP A 491 32.24 -23.44 -27.50
CA ASP A 491 32.22 -24.46 -26.43
C ASP A 491 32.36 -23.87 -25.02
N SER A 492 32.99 -22.69 -24.88
CA SER A 492 33.11 -21.98 -23.61
C SER A 492 33.43 -20.49 -23.78
N ILE A 493 33.19 -19.72 -22.72
CA ILE A 493 33.65 -18.33 -22.55
C ILE A 493 34.33 -18.16 -21.19
N THR A 494 35.14 -17.11 -21.03
CA THR A 494 35.78 -16.76 -19.74
C THR A 494 35.37 -15.36 -19.30
N LEU A 495 34.80 -15.27 -18.11
CA LEU A 495 34.47 -14.04 -17.41
C LEU A 495 35.57 -13.68 -16.39
N GLN A 496 35.73 -12.39 -16.16
CA GLN A 496 36.70 -11.82 -15.22
C GLN A 496 35.98 -10.82 -14.32
N LEU A 497 36.04 -11.01 -13.00
CA LEU A 497 35.42 -10.14 -12.01
C LEU A 497 36.47 -9.19 -11.41
N TYR A 498 36.12 -7.91 -11.33
CA TYR A 498 36.92 -6.86 -10.71
C TYR A 498 36.09 -6.10 -9.67
N THR A 499 36.71 -5.69 -8.55
CA THR A 499 36.21 -4.56 -7.76
C THR A 499 36.67 -3.25 -8.39
N ILE A 500 35.89 -2.18 -8.23
CA ILE A 500 36.25 -0.85 -8.74
C ILE A 500 36.30 0.18 -7.61
N GLY A 501 37.40 0.94 -7.55
CA GLY A 501 37.60 2.04 -6.60
C GLY A 501 36.84 3.31 -6.99
N LYS A 502 36.74 4.27 -6.07
CA LYS A 502 36.12 5.59 -6.32
C LYS A 502 36.88 6.44 -7.36
N ASP A 503 38.11 6.06 -7.66
CA ASP A 503 39.00 6.59 -8.69
C ASP A 503 38.85 5.88 -10.05
N GLY A 504 37.98 4.86 -10.13
CA GLY A 504 37.80 4.00 -11.30
C GLY A 504 38.85 2.89 -11.43
N GLN A 505 39.75 2.71 -10.46
CA GLN A 505 40.78 1.68 -10.55
C GLN A 505 40.17 0.28 -10.34
N LYS A 506 40.33 -0.60 -11.33
CA LYS A 506 39.91 -2.01 -11.26
C LYS A 506 40.95 -2.86 -10.51
N THR A 507 40.50 -3.65 -9.55
CA THR A 507 41.30 -4.68 -8.85
C THR A 507 40.69 -6.05 -9.09
N LYS A 508 41.49 -7.01 -9.54
CA LYS A 508 41.00 -8.33 -9.94
C LYS A 508 40.58 -9.19 -8.74
N VAL A 509 39.43 -9.84 -8.86
CA VAL A 509 38.82 -10.68 -7.81
C VAL A 509 38.90 -12.15 -8.21
N GLU A 510 38.28 -12.52 -9.33
CA GLU A 510 38.09 -13.92 -9.73
C GLU A 510 38.04 -14.04 -11.27
N ASN A 511 38.32 -15.24 -11.79
CA ASN A 511 38.05 -15.65 -13.16
C ASN A 511 37.08 -16.84 -13.14
N ALA A 512 36.07 -16.82 -14.01
CA ALA A 512 35.13 -17.92 -14.19
C ALA A 512 35.11 -18.38 -15.64
N THR A 513 35.03 -19.69 -15.89
CA THR A 513 34.84 -20.24 -17.23
C THR A 513 33.48 -20.92 -17.29
N ILE A 514 32.67 -20.54 -18.28
CA ILE A 514 31.34 -21.11 -18.53
C ILE A 514 31.47 -21.98 -19.78
N THR A 515 31.10 -23.26 -19.69
CA THR A 515 31.00 -24.16 -20.84
C THR A 515 29.58 -24.13 -21.43
N LEU A 516 29.44 -24.47 -22.72
CA LEU A 516 28.16 -24.55 -23.42
C LEU A 516 27.11 -25.33 -22.59
N PRO A 517 26.03 -24.67 -22.12
CA PRO A 517 25.07 -25.28 -21.21
C PRO A 517 24.06 -26.15 -21.97
N GLN A 518 23.69 -27.30 -21.39
CA GLN A 518 22.81 -28.29 -22.03
C GLN A 518 21.36 -27.79 -22.22
N ASP A 519 20.93 -26.79 -21.47
CA ASP A 519 19.61 -26.14 -21.60
C ASP A 519 19.65 -24.84 -22.44
N GLY A 520 20.82 -24.50 -23.00
CA GLY A 520 21.05 -23.28 -23.78
C GLY A 520 21.16 -21.99 -22.97
N LYS A 521 21.01 -22.02 -21.63
CA LYS A 521 21.00 -20.82 -20.78
C LYS A 521 22.40 -20.49 -20.27
N TRP A 522 23.06 -19.56 -20.93
CA TRP A 522 24.38 -19.09 -20.50
C TRP A 522 24.27 -18.14 -19.31
N GLU A 523 24.32 -18.70 -18.10
CA GLU A 523 24.25 -17.95 -16.83
C GLU A 523 25.39 -18.36 -15.88
N TYR A 524 25.87 -17.41 -15.09
CA TYR A 524 26.85 -17.64 -14.02
C TYR A 524 26.58 -16.74 -12.82
N THR A 525 26.99 -17.16 -11.63
CA THR A 525 26.82 -16.38 -10.40
C THR A 525 28.11 -16.36 -9.60
N PHE A 526 28.74 -15.19 -9.49
CA PHE A 526 29.82 -14.96 -8.53
C PHE A 526 29.21 -14.90 -7.12
N THR A 527 29.90 -15.42 -6.10
CA THR A 527 29.38 -15.54 -4.72
C THR A 527 30.43 -15.13 -3.69
N ASN A 528 30.02 -14.98 -2.42
CA ASN A 528 30.88 -14.54 -1.31
C ASN A 528 31.54 -13.17 -1.54
N LEU A 529 30.83 -12.30 -2.25
CA LEU A 529 31.26 -10.93 -2.54
C LEU A 529 31.05 -10.02 -1.32
N ASP A 530 31.86 -8.96 -1.22
CA ASP A 530 31.64 -7.89 -0.25
C ASP A 530 30.37 -7.12 -0.66
N PRO A 531 29.31 -7.10 0.17
CA PRO A 531 28.04 -6.47 -0.15
C PRO A 531 28.12 -4.95 -0.36
N THR A 532 29.23 -4.31 0.01
CA THR A 532 29.45 -2.86 -0.06
C THR A 532 30.39 -2.44 -1.19
N ALA A 533 31.12 -3.39 -1.78
CA ALA A 533 32.03 -3.14 -2.89
C ALA A 533 31.29 -3.10 -4.24
N HIS A 534 31.76 -2.25 -5.17
CA HIS A 534 31.23 -2.19 -6.52
C HIS A 534 32.04 -3.11 -7.44
N TYR A 535 31.35 -3.81 -8.33
CA TYR A 535 31.91 -4.86 -9.17
C TYR A 535 31.70 -4.60 -10.66
N VAL A 536 32.68 -5.01 -11.47
CA VAL A 536 32.66 -4.96 -12.93
C VAL A 536 32.99 -6.36 -13.45
N VAL A 537 32.19 -6.85 -14.41
CA VAL A 537 32.42 -8.11 -15.13
C VAL A 537 32.90 -7.79 -16.54
N GLU A 538 33.99 -8.42 -16.96
CA GLU A 538 34.51 -8.37 -18.33
C GLU A 538 34.53 -9.79 -18.93
N GLU A 539 34.18 -9.92 -20.20
CA GLU A 539 34.39 -11.16 -20.98
C GLU A 539 35.75 -11.11 -21.69
N ALA A 540 36.50 -12.22 -21.66
CA ALA A 540 37.67 -12.40 -22.51
C ALA A 540 37.24 -12.50 -23.99
N SER A 541 37.90 -11.76 -24.87
CA SER A 541 37.48 -11.58 -26.27
C SER A 541 37.19 -12.89 -27.02
N VAL A 542 35.94 -13.05 -27.48
CA VAL A 542 35.51 -14.19 -28.31
C VAL A 542 35.71 -13.86 -29.79
N SER A 543 36.47 -14.70 -30.51
CA SER A 543 36.76 -14.50 -31.94
C SER A 543 35.48 -14.48 -32.79
N GLY A 544 35.37 -13.51 -33.70
CA GLY A 544 34.21 -13.36 -34.59
C GLY A 544 33.03 -12.58 -34.00
N TYR A 545 33.11 -12.11 -32.76
CA TYR A 545 32.03 -11.39 -32.09
C TYR A 545 32.46 -10.01 -31.56
N THR A 546 31.50 -9.09 -31.46
CA THR A 546 31.63 -7.82 -30.74
C THR A 546 30.83 -7.92 -29.43
N VAL A 547 31.49 -7.69 -28.29
CA VAL A 547 30.86 -7.71 -26.96
C VAL A 547 30.26 -6.35 -26.60
N SER A 548 29.16 -6.40 -25.84
CA SER A 548 28.51 -5.24 -25.21
C SER A 548 27.98 -5.63 -23.83
N TYR A 549 27.92 -4.68 -22.92
CA TYR A 549 27.52 -4.89 -21.53
C TYR A 549 26.33 -4.00 -21.19
N ASP A 550 25.40 -4.54 -20.42
CA ASP A 550 24.28 -3.82 -19.83
C ASP A 550 24.27 -4.06 -18.32
N TYR A 551 24.22 -2.97 -17.57
CA TYR A 551 24.39 -2.89 -16.13
C TYR A 551 23.16 -2.19 -15.52
N PRO A 552 22.57 -2.71 -14.43
CA PRO A 552 21.33 -2.16 -13.89
C PRO A 552 21.51 -0.79 -13.25
N ASP A 553 20.39 -0.11 -13.00
CA ASP A 553 20.29 1.13 -12.21
C ASP A 553 21.20 2.28 -12.69
N GLY A 554 21.53 2.31 -13.98
CA GLY A 554 22.39 3.32 -14.58
C GLY A 554 23.88 3.19 -14.20
N THR A 555 24.28 2.04 -13.65
CA THR A 555 25.69 1.70 -13.43
C THR A 555 26.39 1.32 -14.75
N SER A 556 27.72 1.20 -14.74
CA SER A 556 28.51 0.93 -15.95
C SER A 556 29.84 0.25 -15.63
N GLU A 557 30.61 -0.09 -16.66
CA GLU A 557 31.99 -0.58 -16.53
C GLU A 557 32.96 0.38 -15.81
N THR A 558 32.60 1.65 -15.62
CA THR A 558 33.42 2.67 -14.94
C THR A 558 32.96 3.02 -13.53
N THR A 559 31.74 2.63 -13.13
CA THR A 559 31.21 2.80 -11.77
C THR A 559 31.03 1.49 -11.02
N GLY A 560 30.84 0.39 -11.75
CA GLY A 560 30.50 -0.92 -11.20
C GLY A 560 29.11 -0.97 -10.58
N THR A 561 28.67 -2.19 -10.26
CA THR A 561 27.38 -2.45 -9.63
C THR A 561 27.56 -3.21 -8.31
N LEU A 562 26.64 -3.05 -7.37
CA LEU A 562 26.67 -3.80 -6.10
C LEU A 562 26.24 -5.26 -6.34
N PRO A 563 26.60 -6.19 -5.45
CA PRO A 563 26.00 -7.52 -5.44
C PRO A 563 24.45 -7.45 -5.37
N GLY A 564 23.79 -8.52 -5.81
CA GLY A 564 22.34 -8.59 -6.03
C GLY A 564 21.93 -8.27 -7.46
N ALA A 565 22.76 -7.51 -8.19
CA ALA A 565 22.55 -7.18 -9.59
C ALA A 565 22.66 -8.40 -10.54
N THR A 566 22.06 -8.25 -11.73
CA THR A 566 22.30 -9.11 -12.89
C THR A 566 22.93 -8.27 -14.01
N VAL A 567 24.15 -8.60 -14.40
CA VAL A 567 24.83 -7.99 -15.55
C VAL A 567 24.49 -8.79 -16.80
N ILE A 568 24.08 -8.12 -17.88
CA ILE A 568 23.81 -8.76 -19.16
C ILE A 568 25.00 -8.52 -20.10
N ILE A 569 25.56 -9.60 -20.64
CA ILE A 569 26.63 -9.54 -21.64
C ILE A 569 26.04 -10.00 -22.97
N THR A 570 26.17 -9.22 -24.04
CA THR A 570 25.66 -9.57 -25.37
C THR A 570 26.79 -9.57 -26.38
N ASN A 571 26.98 -10.71 -27.05
CA ASN A 571 27.91 -10.83 -28.18
C ASN A 571 27.12 -10.86 -29.48
N THR A 572 27.43 -9.91 -30.36
CA THR A 572 26.86 -9.84 -31.71
C THR A 572 27.91 -10.33 -32.71
N GLU A 573 27.53 -11.27 -33.56
CA GLU A 573 28.39 -11.85 -34.59
C GLU A 573 28.80 -10.78 -35.62
N ALA A 574 30.08 -10.75 -35.99
CA ALA A 574 30.60 -9.79 -36.93
C ALA A 574 30.11 -10.09 -38.35
N SER A 575 29.62 -9.08 -39.07
CA SER A 575 29.13 -9.24 -40.44
C SER A 575 30.27 -9.57 -41.42
N THR A 576 30.19 -10.75 -42.04
CA THR A 576 31.10 -11.17 -43.11
C THR A 576 30.70 -10.50 -44.42
N TYR A 577 31.36 -9.39 -44.76
CA TYR A 577 31.21 -8.76 -46.07
C TYR A 577 31.95 -9.58 -47.15
N GLU A 578 31.22 -10.44 -47.86
CA GLU A 578 31.75 -11.08 -49.07
C GLU A 578 31.78 -10.06 -50.22
N LEU A 579 32.97 -9.80 -50.76
CA LEU A 579 33.15 -9.03 -51.99
C LEU A 579 32.45 -9.75 -53.15
N PRO A 580 31.58 -9.08 -53.93
CA PRO A 580 30.97 -9.72 -55.09
C PRO A 580 32.05 -10.08 -56.11
N SER A 581 32.10 -11.35 -56.49
CA SER A 581 33.02 -11.89 -57.50
C SER A 581 32.72 -11.31 -58.89
N THR A 582 33.30 -10.16 -59.22
CA THR A 582 33.18 -9.53 -60.54
C THR A 582 34.05 -10.26 -61.56
N GLY A 583 33.47 -11.23 -62.25
CA GLY A 583 34.14 -11.92 -63.35
C GLY A 583 34.16 -11.10 -64.65
N SER A 584 35.35 -10.84 -65.19
CA SER A 584 35.59 -10.75 -66.65
C SER A 584 37.08 -10.91 -66.98
N PRO A 585 37.45 -11.60 -68.09
CA PRO A 585 38.84 -11.98 -68.34
C PRO A 585 39.57 -11.14 -69.41
N GLY A 586 40.89 -10.96 -69.22
CA GLY A 586 41.85 -10.71 -70.31
C GLY A 586 42.53 -9.33 -70.33
N GLY A 587 43.85 -9.29 -70.05
CA GLY A 587 44.65 -8.07 -70.20
C GLY A 587 45.95 -7.98 -69.39
N THR A 588 46.99 -8.73 -69.79
CA THR A 588 48.40 -8.55 -69.35
C THR A 588 49.02 -7.31 -70.03
N VAL A 589 49.99 -6.51 -69.53
CA VAL A 589 50.96 -6.51 -68.39
C VAL A 589 51.61 -5.08 -68.34
N PRO A 590 52.57 -4.69 -67.46
CA PRO A 590 52.99 -5.13 -66.09
C PRO A 590 53.24 -3.94 -65.10
N TYR A 591 53.69 -4.24 -63.86
CA TYR A 591 54.30 -3.31 -62.85
C TYR A 591 53.48 -2.07 -62.39
N THR A 592 53.19 -1.91 -61.10
CA THR A 592 54.16 -1.39 -60.11
C THR A 592 53.64 -1.55 -58.67
N ALA A 593 54.53 -1.43 -57.67
CA ALA A 593 54.16 -1.46 -56.26
C ALA A 593 53.48 -0.14 -55.80
N GLY A 594 52.47 -0.26 -54.94
CA GLY A 594 51.82 0.89 -54.28
C GLY A 594 50.38 0.57 -53.87
N GLY A 595 50.06 0.61 -52.57
CA GLY A 595 48.71 0.26 -52.09
C GLY A 595 48.50 0.19 -50.57
N ALA A 596 49.56 0.23 -49.77
CA ALA A 596 49.45 0.38 -48.32
C ALA A 596 49.48 1.87 -47.92
N ALA A 597 48.33 2.54 -47.92
CA ALA A 597 48.04 3.75 -47.12
C ALA A 597 46.63 4.31 -47.41
N ILE A 598 45.69 4.16 -46.46
CA ILE A 598 44.81 5.25 -46.06
C ILE A 598 44.74 5.26 -44.53
N ALA A 599 45.42 6.23 -43.92
CA ALA A 599 45.28 6.61 -42.52
C ALA A 599 45.55 8.11 -42.38
N LEU A 600 44.88 8.76 -41.41
CA LEU A 600 44.95 10.18 -41.03
C LEU A 600 44.26 11.16 -42.02
N ALA A 601 43.65 12.28 -41.59
CA ALA A 601 43.73 13.05 -40.33
C ALA A 601 42.30 13.45 -39.84
N ALA A 602 41.95 13.67 -38.55
CA ALA A 602 42.39 14.72 -37.60
C ALA A 602 42.19 16.17 -38.15
N VAL A 603 41.72 17.21 -37.42
CA VAL A 603 41.40 17.40 -35.98
C VAL A 603 40.59 18.73 -35.78
N LEU A 604 39.92 18.92 -34.63
CA LEU A 604 39.38 20.19 -34.05
C LEU A 604 38.58 21.21 -34.90
N CYS A 605 37.28 21.35 -34.59
CA CYS A 605 36.54 22.61 -34.34
C CYS A 605 35.14 22.24 -33.79
N GLY A 606 34.58 22.85 -32.75
CA GLY A 606 34.67 24.27 -32.42
C GLY A 606 33.49 25.07 -33.00
N TYR A 607 32.26 24.53 -33.03
CA TYR A 607 31.11 25.23 -33.60
C TYR A 607 30.32 26.00 -32.53
N ASN A 608 30.67 27.27 -32.36
CA ASN A 608 29.84 28.21 -31.61
C ASN A 608 29.50 29.42 -32.51
N SER A 609 28.25 29.90 -32.38
CA SER A 609 27.68 31.10 -33.01
C SER A 609 27.36 31.08 -34.53
N ARG A 610 26.07 31.22 -34.83
CA ARG A 610 25.59 32.20 -35.82
C ARG A 610 24.50 33.09 -35.22
N ARG A 611 24.94 34.20 -34.64
CA ARG A 611 24.08 35.36 -34.31
C ARG A 611 24.45 36.48 -35.28
N LYS A 612 23.57 36.83 -36.22
CA LYS A 612 23.69 38.08 -37.01
C LYS A 612 22.38 38.87 -36.94
N ARG A 613 22.41 39.95 -36.16
CA ARG A 613 21.45 41.07 -36.25
C ARG A 613 21.96 42.10 -37.26
N LYS A 614 21.07 42.65 -38.08
CA LYS A 614 21.01 44.04 -38.60
C LYS A 614 19.78 44.11 -39.54
N ARG A 615 19.00 45.20 -39.68
CA ARG A 615 18.72 46.37 -38.82
C ARG A 615 17.63 47.20 -39.54
N GLY A 616 16.60 47.69 -38.83
CA GLY A 616 15.57 48.60 -39.38
C GLY A 616 14.52 47.89 -40.26
N GLY A 617 13.28 48.40 -40.36
CA GLY A 617 12.69 49.57 -39.70
C GLY A 617 11.17 49.63 -39.88
N GLU A 618 10.56 50.64 -39.26
CA GLU A 618 9.11 50.84 -39.02
C GLU A 618 8.48 49.88 -37.98
#